data_AF-A3VKW3-F1
#
_entry.id   AF-A3VKW3-F1
#
_cell.length_a   1.000
_cell.length_b   1.000
_cell.length_c   1.000
_cell.angle_alpha   90.00
_cell.angle_beta   90.00
_cell.angle_gamma   90.00
#
_symmetry.space_group_name_H-M   'P 1'
#
loop_
_entity.id
_entity.type
_entity.pdbx_description
1 polymer ?
#
loop_
_entity_poly.entity_id
_entity_poly.type
_entity_poly.pdbx_seq_one_letter_code
_entity_poly.pdbx_strand_id
1 'polypeptide(L)'
;MTEKSATSFVLNHDRLASASDDYAAEPTFKACLNAHGMYETMRFVLRLSPRNHELMERIETNEFETSAAPADVVQAYSTYIHETIHWWQHVGSTSGLLFSLSYLAQCHSSMGELKEVLASVGAKKPLKGYTDQILLKEGHSAPAKLAQANTAVNNALDVEYYKYYAYEPRKHVHWMIKENHFESVGHGYFVVYHQLVGMIADTIDPEFKILPKTSKWQAEEQRLNAAQHEGFYWGSPVRLPATGLRAIYEGQARFIQLQFLHNTQQEPLSCTELRDMGYFSGIYVEAFERFLELAEAEWPEHMDDPLIGLFLLVCDLSINPTRGLPLEVTSFEDLILDVDVGVRFTRLCLSVKELPHLKRSITEYSKEEYIAVSEELTSNVGYDHPMEGLSAVLKWHENAPGLPKLMEEYRSFEYEPMNLPIRVFLSHFVALCQDKFERPEFFCWPGAYLAGDKNTRGVRDIWLRHLSLFSDRGDKDGVYPRSWPHRTEKAVMDTFHGFYGMMPLYDLTRQWLLKDGPFAFDFRWLFENYDQTQAEAWGNETFKKVYGVTLDDFEIVR
;
A
#
# COMPACT_ATOMS: atom_id res chain seq x y z
N MET A 1 3.12 -18.57 54.49
CA MET A 1 2.92 -17.27 53.81
C MET A 1 4.16 -17.04 52.97
N THR A 2 4.09 -17.41 51.70
CA THR A 2 5.18 -17.28 50.73
C THR A 2 4.75 -16.22 49.73
N GLU A 3 5.50 -15.13 49.69
CA GLU A 3 5.36 -14.06 48.70
C GLU A 3 5.44 -14.64 47.29
N LYS A 4 4.33 -14.58 46.56
CA LYS A 4 4.34 -14.71 45.11
C LYS A 4 4.98 -13.44 44.55
N SER A 5 6.15 -13.59 43.94
CA SER A 5 6.76 -12.59 43.06
C SER A 5 5.83 -12.34 41.88
N ALA A 6 4.93 -11.35 42.02
CA ALA A 6 4.22 -10.74 40.92
C ALA A 6 5.21 -9.86 40.16
N THR A 7 5.82 -10.38 39.09
CA THR A 7 6.44 -9.53 38.08
C THR A 7 5.31 -8.88 37.29
N SER A 8 4.96 -7.64 37.65
CA SER A 8 4.00 -6.84 36.87
C SER A 8 4.54 -6.66 35.46
N PHE A 9 3.73 -7.04 34.47
CA PHE A 9 3.99 -6.82 33.06
C PHE A 9 3.94 -5.31 32.77
N VAL A 10 5.09 -4.68 32.52
CA VAL A 10 5.17 -3.25 32.20
C VAL A 10 5.40 -3.10 30.70
N LEU A 11 4.35 -2.86 29.92
CA LEU A 11 4.51 -2.46 28.52
C LEU A 11 5.16 -1.08 28.47
N ASN A 12 6.12 -0.90 27.56
CA ASN A 12 6.77 0.38 27.33
C ASN A 12 6.21 1.03 26.06
N HIS A 13 5.47 2.14 26.19
CA HIS A 13 4.83 2.89 25.10
C HIS A 13 5.82 3.37 24.05
N ASP A 14 6.98 3.89 24.48
CA ASP A 14 8.02 4.38 23.58
C ASP A 14 8.42 3.29 22.58
N ARG A 15 8.33 2.00 22.97
CA ARG A 15 8.73 0.82 22.17
C ARG A 15 7.80 0.42 21.04
N LEU A 16 6.65 1.08 20.88
CA LEU A 16 5.60 0.68 19.93
C LEU A 16 5.19 1.82 18.99
N ALA A 17 5.83 2.99 19.09
CA ALA A 17 5.68 4.07 18.14
C ALA A 17 6.37 3.70 16.82
N SER A 18 5.62 3.67 15.72
CA SER A 18 6.14 3.58 14.36
C SER A 18 6.25 5.00 13.79
N ALA A 19 7.20 5.23 12.89
CA ALA A 19 7.31 6.50 12.19
C ALA A 19 6.40 6.45 10.97
N SER A 20 5.46 7.38 10.85
CA SER A 20 4.62 7.48 9.67
C SER A 20 5.39 8.00 8.46
N ASP A 21 5.16 7.39 7.30
CA ASP A 21 5.65 7.84 6.00
C ASP A 21 4.93 9.16 5.61
N ASP A 22 5.49 10.32 5.95
CA ASP A 22 4.91 11.62 5.52
C ASP A 22 5.39 11.90 4.10
N TYR A 23 4.48 11.79 3.13
CA TYR A 23 4.73 11.90 1.68
C TYR A 23 5.42 13.22 1.26
N ALA A 24 5.40 14.23 2.14
CA ALA A 24 5.98 15.56 1.95
C ALA A 24 7.24 15.84 2.80
N ALA A 25 7.67 14.95 3.69
CA ALA A 25 8.82 15.19 4.55
C ALA A 25 10.14 14.81 3.87
N GLU A 26 11.19 15.63 4.06
CA GLU A 26 12.55 15.18 3.79
C GLU A 26 12.82 13.90 4.62
N PRO A 27 13.26 12.80 4.00
CA PRO A 27 13.48 11.55 4.71
C PRO A 27 14.51 11.77 5.81
N THR A 28 14.09 11.77 7.07
CA THR A 28 15.00 11.85 8.21
C THR A 28 15.58 10.47 8.47
N PHE A 29 16.74 10.22 7.86
CA PHE A 29 17.55 9.01 8.04
C PHE A 29 18.26 9.03 9.39
N LYS A 30 17.73 8.28 10.33
CA LYS A 30 18.56 7.57 11.31
C LYS A 30 18.02 6.13 11.32
N ALA A 31 18.85 5.12 11.55
CA ALA A 31 18.38 3.83 12.05
C ALA A 31 17.25 4.09 13.06
N CYS A 32 16.20 3.26 13.13
CA CYS A 32 15.02 3.45 13.99
C CYS A 32 15.40 3.81 15.45
N LEU A 33 15.71 5.10 15.69
CA LEU A 33 16.17 5.70 16.94
C LEU A 33 15.08 6.61 17.52
N ASN A 34 14.09 6.97 16.68
CA ASN A 34 12.93 7.78 17.04
C ASN A 34 11.59 7.01 16.88
N ALA A 35 11.63 5.79 16.37
CA ALA A 35 10.50 4.87 16.18
C ALA A 35 11.01 3.42 16.17
N HIS A 36 10.14 2.44 16.41
CA HIS A 36 10.50 1.04 16.63
C HIS A 36 10.27 0.12 15.42
N GLY A 37 9.49 0.57 14.44
CA GLY A 37 9.26 -0.04 13.13
C GLY A 37 8.79 1.00 12.11
N MET A 38 8.96 0.74 10.81
CA MET A 38 8.38 1.52 9.70
C MET A 38 8.40 0.70 8.39
N TYR A 39 7.27 0.61 7.69
CA TYR A 39 7.22 0.16 6.30
C TYR A 39 7.20 1.36 5.34
N GLU A 40 8.21 1.48 4.48
CA GLU A 40 8.33 2.63 3.57
C GLU A 40 7.75 2.31 2.18
N THR A 41 6.70 3.03 1.78
CA THR A 41 5.80 2.63 0.69
C THR A 41 6.35 2.87 -0.71
N MET A 42 7.34 3.75 -0.85
CA MET A 42 8.05 4.00 -2.12
C MET A 42 9.35 3.20 -2.25
N ARG A 43 9.83 2.62 -1.14
CA ARG A 43 11.11 1.91 -1.08
C ARG A 43 10.95 0.42 -0.80
N PHE A 44 9.75 0.03 -0.35
CA PHE A 44 9.31 -1.34 -0.14
C PHE A 44 10.16 -2.10 0.88
N VAL A 45 10.50 -1.42 1.98
CA VAL A 45 11.37 -1.95 3.04
C VAL A 45 10.63 -1.94 4.36
N LEU A 46 10.68 -3.07 5.06
CA LEU A 46 10.32 -3.14 6.48
C LEU A 46 11.55 -2.74 7.31
N ARG A 47 11.42 -1.74 8.17
CA ARG A 47 12.50 -1.31 9.06
C ARG A 47 12.12 -1.59 10.51
N LEU A 48 13.05 -2.08 11.32
CA LEU A 48 12.87 -2.28 12.76
C LEU A 48 14.02 -1.63 13.54
N SER A 49 13.74 -1.23 14.77
CA SER A 49 14.82 -0.82 15.69
C SER A 49 15.85 -1.94 15.90
N PRO A 50 17.14 -1.62 16.09
CA PRO A 50 18.19 -2.60 16.38
C PRO A 50 17.85 -3.57 17.51
N ARG A 51 17.17 -3.07 18.54
CA ARG A 51 16.72 -3.88 19.67
C ARG A 51 15.60 -4.85 19.29
N ASN A 52 14.68 -4.44 18.43
CA ASN A 52 13.65 -5.35 17.92
C ASN A 52 14.27 -6.44 17.04
N HIS A 53 15.29 -6.13 16.24
CA HIS A 53 16.06 -7.15 15.50
C HIS A 53 16.66 -8.22 16.42
N GLU A 54 17.39 -7.82 17.48
CA GLU A 54 17.98 -8.75 18.44
C GLU A 54 16.93 -9.66 19.12
N LEU A 55 15.75 -9.10 19.43
CA LEU A 55 14.67 -9.84 20.06
C LEU A 55 13.94 -10.76 19.06
N MET A 56 13.83 -10.34 17.80
CA MET A 56 13.20 -11.11 16.73
C MET A 56 14.03 -12.35 16.35
N GLU A 57 15.37 -12.30 16.39
CA GLU A 57 16.21 -13.48 16.15
C GLU A 57 15.82 -14.65 17.06
N ARG A 58 15.44 -14.38 18.32
CA ARG A 58 14.99 -15.41 19.28
C ARG A 58 13.66 -16.06 18.87
N ILE A 59 12.79 -15.31 18.21
CA ILE A 59 11.50 -15.80 17.72
C ILE A 59 11.71 -16.61 16.44
N GLU A 60 12.55 -16.11 15.53
CA GLU A 60 12.89 -16.80 14.28
C GLU A 60 13.55 -18.16 14.55
N THR A 61 14.47 -18.22 15.53
CA THR A 61 15.11 -19.49 15.93
C THR A 61 14.17 -20.48 16.61
N ASN A 62 13.03 -20.03 17.13
CA ASN A 62 12.02 -20.87 17.80
C ASN A 62 10.76 -21.05 16.92
N GLU A 63 10.92 -21.00 15.59
CA GLU A 63 9.83 -21.20 14.62
C GLU A 63 8.59 -20.33 14.88
N PHE A 64 8.79 -19.11 15.40
CA PHE A 64 7.74 -18.15 15.71
C PHE A 64 6.72 -18.62 16.77
N GLU A 65 7.12 -19.54 17.64
CA GLU A 65 6.34 -19.94 18.81
C GLU A 65 6.59 -18.99 19.99
N THR A 66 5.52 -18.34 20.48
CA THR A 66 5.58 -17.30 21.53
C THR A 66 5.07 -17.75 22.90
N SER A 67 4.57 -18.99 23.03
CA SER A 67 3.93 -19.53 24.24
C SER A 67 4.81 -19.48 25.50
N ALA A 68 6.13 -19.52 25.34
CA ALA A 68 7.12 -19.44 26.42
C ALA A 68 8.06 -18.22 26.31
N ALA A 69 7.76 -17.27 25.41
CA ALA A 69 8.63 -16.14 25.16
C ALA A 69 8.55 -15.09 26.27
N PRO A 70 9.67 -14.45 26.67
CA PRO A 70 9.66 -13.31 27.57
C PRO A 70 8.80 -12.14 27.07
N ALA A 71 8.28 -11.33 27.99
CA ALA A 71 7.40 -10.20 27.68
C ALA A 71 7.97 -9.20 26.67
N ASP A 72 9.27 -8.91 26.74
CA ASP A 72 9.94 -8.00 25.81
C ASP A 72 10.06 -8.61 24.39
N VAL A 73 10.22 -9.92 24.28
CA VAL A 73 10.19 -10.67 23.03
C VAL A 73 8.79 -10.65 22.42
N VAL A 74 7.74 -10.88 23.21
CA VAL A 74 6.34 -10.80 22.75
C VAL A 74 6.00 -9.39 22.26
N GLN A 75 6.46 -8.35 22.98
CA GLN A 75 6.26 -6.97 22.57
C GLN A 75 6.98 -6.65 21.24
N ALA A 76 8.23 -7.08 21.08
CA ALA A 76 8.96 -6.93 19.83
C ALA A 76 8.24 -7.65 18.66
N TYR A 77 7.73 -8.85 18.90
CA TYR A 77 6.96 -9.58 17.89
C TYR A 77 5.69 -8.84 17.48
N SER A 78 5.00 -8.22 18.43
CA SER A 78 3.80 -7.43 18.12
C SER A 78 4.12 -6.26 17.18
N THR A 79 5.30 -5.64 17.32
CA THR A 79 5.79 -4.59 16.41
C THR A 79 6.07 -5.18 15.03
N TYR A 80 6.73 -6.33 14.98
CA TYR A 80 6.97 -7.03 13.73
C TYR A 80 5.67 -7.42 13.00
N ILE A 81 4.65 -7.84 13.75
CA ILE A 81 3.31 -8.11 13.21
C ILE A 81 2.74 -6.82 12.60
N HIS A 82 2.75 -5.71 13.32
CA HIS A 82 2.28 -4.41 12.84
C HIS A 82 2.88 -4.04 11.48
N GLU A 83 4.22 -4.09 11.36
CA GLU A 83 4.90 -3.76 10.10
C GLU A 83 4.65 -4.80 8.99
N THR A 84 4.47 -6.07 9.34
CA THR A 84 4.10 -7.11 8.37
C THR A 84 2.68 -6.92 7.85
N ILE A 85 1.75 -6.40 8.67
CA ILE A 85 0.41 -6.03 8.20
C ILE A 85 0.50 -4.89 7.19
N HIS A 86 1.37 -3.89 7.38
CA HIS A 86 1.58 -2.86 6.36
C HIS A 86 2.09 -3.46 5.05
N TRP A 87 3.03 -4.41 5.10
CA TRP A 87 3.44 -5.15 3.91
C TRP A 87 2.24 -5.82 3.23
N TRP A 88 1.38 -6.55 3.96
CA TRP A 88 0.19 -7.19 3.41
C TRP A 88 -0.81 -6.20 2.83
N GLN A 89 -1.02 -5.05 3.49
CA GLN A 89 -1.87 -3.99 2.97
C GLN A 89 -1.35 -3.52 1.61
N HIS A 90 -0.03 -3.29 1.48
CA HIS A 90 0.58 -2.76 0.26
C HIS A 90 0.75 -3.74 -0.89
N VAL A 91 0.90 -5.04 -0.64
CA VAL A 91 1.09 -6.04 -1.71
C VAL A 91 -0.07 -6.99 -1.89
N GLY A 92 -0.89 -7.16 -0.87
CA GLY A 92 -1.98 -8.14 -0.82
C GLY A 92 -3.36 -7.56 -1.01
N SER A 93 -3.55 -6.25 -0.81
CA SER A 93 -4.84 -5.60 -1.03
C SER A 93 -4.94 -4.93 -2.40
N THR A 94 -6.14 -4.83 -2.96
CA THR A 94 -6.35 -4.14 -4.25
C THR A 94 -5.90 -2.68 -4.17
N SER A 95 -6.25 -1.97 -3.09
CA SER A 95 -5.85 -0.57 -2.90
C SER A 95 -4.34 -0.41 -2.74
N GLY A 96 -3.70 -1.35 -2.03
CA GLY A 96 -2.26 -1.34 -1.83
C GLY A 96 -1.51 -1.65 -3.11
N LEU A 97 -1.95 -2.64 -3.90
CA LEU A 97 -1.35 -2.93 -5.20
C LEU A 97 -1.41 -1.71 -6.11
N LEU A 98 -2.58 -1.05 -6.18
CA LEU A 98 -2.78 0.19 -6.93
C LEU A 98 -1.85 1.30 -6.44
N PHE A 99 -1.78 1.53 -5.13
CA PHE A 99 -0.96 2.57 -4.53
C PHE A 99 0.55 2.32 -4.70
N SER A 100 1.00 1.09 -4.52
CA SER A 100 2.40 0.66 -4.66
C SER A 100 2.87 0.76 -6.12
N LEU A 101 2.05 0.31 -7.07
CA LEU A 101 2.40 0.34 -8.49
C LEU A 101 2.20 1.72 -9.14
N SER A 102 1.42 2.62 -8.53
CA SER A 102 1.23 4.00 -9.03
C SER A 102 2.54 4.74 -9.24
N TYR A 103 3.51 4.58 -8.32
CA TYR A 103 4.82 5.21 -8.47
C TYR A 103 5.59 4.68 -9.69
N LEU A 104 5.48 3.37 -9.96
CA LEU A 104 6.10 2.75 -11.12
C LEU A 104 5.38 3.18 -12.42
N ALA A 105 4.06 3.36 -12.34
CA ALA A 105 3.22 3.79 -13.44
C ALA A 105 3.65 5.13 -14.02
N GLN A 106 4.03 6.10 -13.16
CA GLN A 106 4.53 7.41 -13.61
C GLN A 106 5.71 7.31 -14.57
N CYS A 107 6.54 6.27 -14.43
CA CYS A 107 7.64 6.01 -15.36
C CYS A 107 7.20 5.15 -16.55
N HIS A 108 6.57 4.00 -16.30
CA HIS A 108 6.27 3.02 -17.34
C HIS A 108 5.23 3.52 -18.34
N SER A 109 4.15 4.15 -17.86
CA SER A 109 3.04 4.62 -18.70
C SER A 109 3.40 5.81 -19.58
N SER A 110 4.47 6.53 -19.25
CA SER A 110 4.90 7.75 -19.96
C SER A 110 6.23 7.58 -20.68
N MET A 111 6.80 6.37 -20.70
CA MET A 111 8.14 6.14 -21.23
C MET A 111 8.23 6.40 -22.74
N GLY A 112 7.17 6.11 -23.50
CA GLY A 112 7.11 6.38 -24.93
C GLY A 112 7.10 7.87 -25.23
N GLU A 113 6.19 8.59 -24.56
CA GLU A 113 6.02 10.04 -24.63
C GLU A 113 7.31 10.76 -24.26
N LEU A 114 7.99 10.32 -23.18
CA LEU A 114 9.25 10.90 -22.74
C LEU A 114 10.38 10.73 -23.77
N LYS A 115 10.45 9.60 -24.48
CA LYS A 115 11.41 9.41 -25.57
C LYS A 115 11.12 10.35 -26.74
N GLU A 116 9.85 10.58 -27.05
CA GLU A 116 9.46 11.57 -28.08
C GLU A 116 9.75 13.01 -27.65
N VAL A 117 9.56 13.34 -26.37
CA VAL A 117 9.93 14.64 -25.80
C VAL A 117 11.43 14.89 -25.95
N LEU A 118 12.28 13.91 -25.64
CA LEU A 118 13.72 14.05 -25.85
C LEU A 118 14.08 14.28 -27.32
N ALA A 119 13.39 13.63 -28.25
CA ALA A 119 13.63 13.79 -29.68
C ALA A 119 13.14 15.13 -30.26
N SER A 120 12.05 15.68 -29.72
CA SER A 120 11.36 16.86 -30.29
C SER A 120 11.62 18.16 -29.53
N VAL A 121 11.63 18.11 -28.20
CA VAL A 121 11.82 19.26 -27.29
C VAL A 121 13.27 19.30 -26.76
N GLY A 122 13.89 18.14 -26.58
CA GLY A 122 15.18 17.99 -25.95
C GLY A 122 15.09 17.78 -24.43
N ALA A 123 16.25 17.69 -23.78
CA ALA A 123 16.37 17.41 -22.35
C ALA A 123 16.11 18.68 -21.52
N LYS A 124 14.86 18.87 -21.05
CA LYS A 124 14.41 19.99 -20.21
C LYS A 124 13.91 19.48 -18.85
N LYS A 125 14.28 20.12 -17.73
CA LYS A 125 13.83 19.77 -16.37
C LYS A 125 13.46 21.01 -15.53
N PRO A 126 12.36 21.00 -14.76
CA PRO A 126 11.30 20.00 -14.82
C PRO A 126 10.49 20.15 -16.10
N LEU A 127 9.97 19.04 -16.61
CA LEU A 127 9.13 19.06 -17.80
C LEU A 127 7.85 19.86 -17.56
N LYS A 128 7.27 19.77 -16.35
CA LYS A 128 6.14 20.61 -15.93
C LYS A 128 6.46 22.12 -16.03
N GLY A 129 7.59 22.55 -15.48
CA GLY A 129 8.01 23.96 -15.54
C GLY A 129 8.18 24.44 -16.99
N TYR A 130 8.76 23.59 -17.85
CA TYR A 130 8.86 23.87 -19.27
C TYR A 130 7.49 24.00 -19.95
N THR A 131 6.58 23.05 -19.73
CA THR A 131 5.25 23.10 -20.34
C THR A 131 4.49 24.35 -19.89
N ASP A 132 4.53 24.69 -18.60
CA ASP A 132 3.83 25.84 -18.02
C ASP A 132 4.33 27.16 -18.63
N GLN A 133 5.65 27.33 -18.77
CA GLN A 133 6.23 28.51 -19.39
C GLN A 133 5.82 28.68 -20.86
N ILE A 134 5.82 27.59 -21.64
CA ILE A 134 5.44 27.64 -23.06
C ILE A 134 3.94 27.90 -23.20
N LEU A 135 3.10 27.28 -22.37
CA LEU A 135 1.66 27.56 -22.30
C LEU A 135 1.39 29.05 -22.01
N LEU A 136 2.10 29.63 -21.04
CA LEU A 136 1.99 31.07 -20.71
C LEU A 136 2.45 31.97 -21.85
N LYS A 137 3.51 31.59 -22.58
CA LYS A 137 4.12 32.40 -23.64
C LYS A 137 3.38 32.33 -24.97
N GLU A 138 2.93 31.13 -25.36
CA GLU A 138 2.39 30.83 -26.69
C GLU A 138 0.87 30.62 -26.69
N GLY A 139 0.23 30.48 -25.52
CA GLY A 139 -1.23 30.34 -25.41
C GLY A 139 -1.78 29.23 -26.31
N HIS A 140 -2.78 29.56 -27.14
CA HIS A 140 -3.48 28.60 -28.00
C HIS A 140 -2.62 27.89 -29.06
N SER A 141 -1.41 28.37 -29.38
CA SER A 141 -0.50 27.67 -30.31
C SER A 141 0.41 26.64 -29.65
N ALA A 142 0.47 26.60 -28.31
CA ALA A 142 1.31 25.68 -27.54
C ALA A 142 0.86 24.19 -27.60
N PRO A 143 -0.46 23.85 -27.53
CA PRO A 143 -0.88 22.47 -27.25
C PRO A 143 -0.37 21.42 -28.25
N ALA A 144 -0.37 21.74 -29.54
CA ALA A 144 0.09 20.80 -30.57
C ALA A 144 1.59 20.46 -30.45
N LYS A 145 2.40 21.41 -29.97
CA LYS A 145 3.85 21.21 -29.76
C LYS A 145 4.15 20.51 -28.45
N LEU A 146 3.30 20.70 -27.45
CA LEU A 146 3.48 20.18 -26.10
C LEU A 146 2.75 18.86 -25.86
N ALA A 147 2.05 18.31 -26.85
CA ALA A 147 1.15 17.17 -26.66
C ALA A 147 1.77 16.03 -25.83
N GLN A 148 2.95 15.53 -26.24
CA GLN A 148 3.63 14.44 -25.52
C GLN A 148 4.12 14.86 -24.13
N ALA A 149 4.64 16.08 -23.99
CA ALA A 149 5.09 16.60 -22.70
C ALA A 149 3.92 16.75 -21.73
N ASN A 150 2.79 17.28 -22.20
CA ASN A 150 1.57 17.45 -21.42
C ASN A 150 0.98 16.09 -21.01
N THR A 151 0.96 15.09 -21.92
CA THR A 151 0.53 13.73 -21.56
C THR A 151 1.37 13.17 -20.42
N ALA A 152 2.70 13.22 -20.52
CA ALA A 152 3.58 12.69 -19.48
C ALA A 152 3.47 13.44 -18.15
N VAL A 153 3.39 14.78 -18.19
CA VAL A 153 3.24 15.63 -17.00
C VAL A 153 1.89 15.43 -16.33
N ASN A 154 0.79 15.45 -17.09
CA ASN A 154 -0.55 15.28 -16.55
C ASN A 154 -0.72 13.89 -15.96
N ASN A 155 -0.33 12.83 -16.67
CA ASN A 155 -0.36 11.46 -16.13
C ASN A 155 0.39 11.36 -14.79
N ALA A 156 1.56 12.00 -14.68
CA ALA A 156 2.31 12.00 -13.43
C ALA A 156 1.62 12.78 -12.31
N LEU A 157 1.03 13.94 -12.63
CA LEU A 157 0.27 14.74 -11.68
C LEU A 157 -1.02 14.06 -11.23
N ASP A 158 -1.76 13.41 -12.13
CA ASP A 158 -2.98 12.66 -11.82
C ASP A 158 -2.71 11.53 -10.84
N VAL A 159 -1.58 10.83 -11.01
CA VAL A 159 -1.10 9.84 -10.03
C VAL A 159 -0.82 10.51 -8.68
N GLU A 160 -0.14 11.67 -8.64
CA GLU A 160 0.11 12.39 -7.38
C GLU A 160 -1.20 12.82 -6.70
N TYR A 161 -2.14 13.39 -7.45
CA TYR A 161 -3.44 13.82 -6.95
C TYR A 161 -4.25 12.65 -6.39
N TYR A 162 -4.31 11.53 -7.11
CA TYR A 162 -4.91 10.30 -6.58
C TYR A 162 -4.24 9.89 -5.27
N LYS A 163 -2.90 9.83 -5.21
CA LYS A 163 -2.19 9.39 -4.00
C LYS A 163 -2.45 10.33 -2.83
N TYR A 164 -2.36 11.65 -3.02
CA TYR A 164 -2.66 12.63 -1.97
C TYR A 164 -4.10 12.53 -1.48
N TYR A 165 -5.06 12.40 -2.41
CA TYR A 165 -6.47 12.31 -2.06
C TYR A 165 -6.79 11.00 -1.33
N ALA A 166 -6.36 9.85 -1.87
CA ALA A 166 -6.62 8.56 -1.24
C ALA A 166 -5.94 8.45 0.14
N TYR A 167 -4.72 8.99 0.28
CA TYR A 167 -3.93 8.86 1.52
C TYR A 167 -4.46 9.71 2.66
N GLU A 168 -4.62 11.03 2.46
CA GLU A 168 -5.09 11.99 3.46
C GLU A 168 -6.02 13.06 2.84
N PRO A 169 -7.25 12.69 2.44
CA PRO A 169 -8.11 13.53 1.61
C PRO A 169 -8.40 14.90 2.23
N ARG A 170 -8.65 14.93 3.54
CA ARG A 170 -8.99 16.16 4.30
C ARG A 170 -7.82 17.14 4.38
N LYS A 171 -6.58 16.63 4.42
CA LYS A 171 -5.35 17.45 4.47
C LYS A 171 -5.06 18.06 3.10
N HIS A 172 -5.25 17.30 2.03
CA HIS A 172 -4.78 17.70 0.70
C HIS A 172 -5.81 18.39 -0.18
N VAL A 173 -7.12 18.15 -0.01
CA VAL A 173 -8.13 18.70 -0.91
C VAL A 173 -8.03 20.21 -1.14
N HIS A 174 -7.68 20.98 -0.10
CA HIS A 174 -7.69 22.45 -0.11
C HIS A 174 -6.68 23.07 -1.07
N TRP A 175 -5.52 22.43 -1.28
CA TRP A 175 -4.53 22.88 -2.25
C TRP A 175 -4.82 22.28 -3.62
N MET A 176 -5.20 21.00 -3.67
CA MET A 176 -5.48 20.28 -4.92
C MET A 176 -6.51 21.01 -5.80
N ILE A 177 -7.65 21.42 -5.23
CA ILE A 177 -8.72 22.11 -5.99
C ILE A 177 -8.33 23.48 -6.54
N LYS A 178 -7.17 24.02 -6.13
CA LYS A 178 -6.64 25.30 -6.63
C LYS A 178 -5.62 25.10 -7.75
N GLU A 179 -5.16 23.88 -7.98
CA GLU A 179 -4.19 23.57 -9.01
C GLU A 179 -4.86 23.49 -10.38
N ASN A 180 -4.27 24.16 -11.37
CA ASN A 180 -4.82 24.17 -12.73
C ASN A 180 -4.79 22.80 -13.40
N HIS A 181 -3.89 21.91 -12.97
CA HIS A 181 -3.77 20.56 -13.51
C HIS A 181 -4.69 19.55 -12.82
N PHE A 182 -5.34 19.92 -11.71
CA PHE A 182 -6.30 19.03 -11.07
C PHE A 182 -7.64 19.12 -11.79
N GLU A 183 -7.95 18.10 -12.60
CA GLU A 183 -9.24 18.01 -13.30
C GLU A 183 -10.36 17.67 -12.30
N SER A 184 -10.33 16.46 -11.74
CA SER A 184 -11.28 16.03 -10.71
C SER A 184 -10.78 14.77 -10.00
N VAL A 185 -11.45 14.39 -8.90
CA VAL A 185 -11.15 13.11 -8.21
C VAL A 185 -11.36 11.93 -9.16
N GLY A 186 -12.49 11.88 -9.86
CA GLY A 186 -12.82 10.81 -10.80
C GLY A 186 -11.77 10.65 -11.91
N HIS A 187 -11.24 11.76 -12.45
CA HIS A 187 -10.18 11.73 -13.45
C HIS A 187 -8.91 11.04 -12.91
N GLY A 188 -8.44 11.43 -11.72
CA GLY A 188 -7.27 10.81 -11.10
C GLY A 188 -7.44 9.30 -10.90
N TYR A 189 -8.62 8.86 -10.44
CA TYR A 189 -8.94 7.44 -10.31
C TYR A 189 -8.96 6.70 -11.66
N PHE A 190 -9.55 7.29 -12.69
CA PHE A 190 -9.56 6.72 -14.04
C PHE A 190 -8.15 6.51 -14.58
N VAL A 191 -7.29 7.53 -14.51
CA VAL A 191 -5.90 7.48 -14.99
C VAL A 191 -5.14 6.38 -14.26
N VAL A 192 -5.20 6.34 -12.93
CA VAL A 192 -4.44 5.39 -12.13
C VAL A 192 -4.90 3.94 -12.37
N TYR A 193 -6.21 3.68 -12.37
CA TYR A 193 -6.70 2.34 -12.65
C TYR A 193 -6.40 1.91 -14.10
N HIS A 194 -6.53 2.81 -15.08
CA HIS A 194 -6.22 2.49 -16.48
C HIS A 194 -4.74 2.08 -16.63
N GLN A 195 -3.83 2.86 -16.05
CA GLN A 195 -2.40 2.56 -16.07
C GLN A 195 -2.07 1.25 -15.34
N LEU A 196 -2.67 1.02 -14.16
CA LEU A 196 -2.45 -0.22 -13.40
C LEU A 196 -2.88 -1.45 -14.19
N VAL A 197 -4.13 -1.47 -14.67
CA VAL A 197 -4.68 -2.62 -15.38
C VAL A 197 -3.85 -2.88 -16.65
N GLY A 198 -3.39 -1.83 -17.35
CA GLY A 198 -2.44 -1.94 -18.46
C GLY A 198 -1.13 -2.62 -18.07
N MET A 199 -0.47 -2.18 -17.00
CA MET A 199 0.78 -2.78 -16.52
C MET A 199 0.62 -4.26 -16.10
N ILE A 200 -0.51 -4.60 -15.48
CA ILE A 200 -0.83 -5.98 -15.10
C ILE A 200 -1.08 -6.81 -16.38
N ALA A 201 -1.84 -6.27 -17.34
CA ALA A 201 -2.12 -6.92 -18.61
C ALA A 201 -0.83 -7.23 -19.39
N ASP A 202 0.09 -6.29 -19.49
CA ASP A 202 1.40 -6.50 -20.13
C ASP A 202 2.19 -7.66 -19.50
N THR A 203 1.92 -7.97 -18.23
CA THR A 203 2.61 -9.04 -17.50
C THR A 203 1.92 -10.41 -17.66
N ILE A 204 0.59 -10.48 -17.56
CA ILE A 204 -0.14 -11.76 -17.49
C ILE A 204 -1.24 -11.96 -18.53
N ASP A 205 -1.75 -10.89 -19.14
CA ASP A 205 -2.89 -10.92 -20.07
C ASP A 205 -2.81 -9.83 -21.16
N PRO A 206 -1.82 -9.86 -22.09
CA PRO A 206 -1.60 -8.77 -23.03
C PRO A 206 -2.74 -8.54 -24.03
N GLU A 207 -3.62 -9.54 -24.20
CA GLU A 207 -4.78 -9.47 -25.09
C GLU A 207 -6.08 -9.11 -24.35
N PHE A 208 -6.01 -8.78 -23.05
CA PHE A 208 -7.16 -8.44 -22.20
C PHE A 208 -8.31 -9.45 -22.31
N LYS A 209 -7.97 -10.74 -22.20
CA LYS A 209 -8.95 -11.84 -22.24
C LYS A 209 -9.76 -11.92 -20.95
N ILE A 210 -9.15 -11.56 -19.83
CA ILE A 210 -9.67 -11.82 -18.47
C ILE A 210 -9.63 -10.58 -17.59
N LEU A 211 -8.60 -9.75 -17.70
CA LEU A 211 -8.55 -8.50 -16.97
C LEU A 211 -9.64 -7.51 -17.46
N PRO A 212 -10.04 -6.55 -16.61
CA PRO A 212 -11.03 -5.54 -16.98
C PRO A 212 -10.70 -4.81 -18.28
N LYS A 213 -11.68 -4.66 -19.16
CA LYS A 213 -11.50 -4.06 -20.49
C LYS A 213 -11.48 -2.55 -20.39
N THR A 214 -10.28 -1.98 -20.36
CA THR A 214 -10.07 -0.53 -20.24
C THR A 214 -10.39 0.27 -21.51
N SER A 215 -10.63 -0.40 -22.65
CA SER A 215 -10.86 0.27 -23.95
C SER A 215 -12.08 1.17 -24.01
N LYS A 216 -13.06 0.98 -23.12
CA LYS A 216 -14.27 1.82 -23.03
C LYS A 216 -14.16 2.97 -22.04
N TRP A 217 -13.17 2.94 -21.16
CA TRP A 217 -13.13 3.82 -19.99
C TRP A 217 -12.99 5.29 -20.38
N GLN A 218 -12.18 5.59 -21.39
CA GLN A 218 -12.01 6.95 -21.90
C GLN A 218 -13.34 7.53 -22.43
N ALA A 219 -14.15 6.73 -23.12
CA ALA A 219 -15.44 7.17 -23.62
C ALA A 219 -16.44 7.45 -22.49
N GLU A 220 -16.41 6.62 -21.43
CA GLU A 220 -17.25 6.81 -20.25
C GLU A 220 -16.82 8.04 -19.44
N GLU A 221 -15.53 8.26 -19.26
CA GLU A 221 -15.00 9.48 -18.64
C GLU A 221 -15.45 10.74 -19.38
N GLN A 222 -15.29 10.76 -20.71
CA GLN A 222 -15.75 11.89 -21.54
C GLN A 222 -17.26 12.12 -21.40
N ARG A 223 -18.04 11.05 -21.32
CA ARG A 223 -19.49 11.13 -21.10
C ARG A 223 -19.81 11.75 -19.74
N LEU A 224 -19.16 11.29 -18.67
CA LEU A 224 -19.37 11.80 -17.31
C LEU A 224 -18.96 13.28 -17.18
N ASN A 225 -17.84 13.66 -17.80
CA ASN A 225 -17.39 15.05 -17.87
C ASN A 225 -18.41 15.94 -18.60
N ALA A 226 -18.85 15.52 -19.80
CA ALA A 226 -19.83 16.26 -20.59
C ALA A 226 -21.20 16.38 -19.91
N ALA A 227 -21.60 15.36 -19.13
CA ALA A 227 -22.82 15.37 -18.33
C ALA A 227 -22.69 16.16 -17.02
N GLN A 228 -21.49 16.65 -16.70
CA GLN A 228 -21.15 17.27 -15.41
C GLN A 228 -21.55 16.40 -14.21
N HIS A 229 -21.30 15.09 -14.31
CA HIS A 229 -21.55 14.18 -13.19
C HIS A 229 -20.60 14.52 -12.04
N GLU A 230 -21.12 14.58 -10.81
CA GLU A 230 -20.36 15.00 -9.63
C GLU A 230 -19.11 14.12 -9.45
N GLY A 231 -17.94 14.76 -9.29
CA GLY A 231 -16.64 14.12 -9.21
C GLY A 231 -15.88 13.96 -10.54
N PHE A 232 -16.47 14.26 -11.70
CA PHE A 232 -15.89 13.92 -13.03
C PHE A 232 -15.69 15.08 -14.01
N TYR A 233 -15.77 16.32 -13.54
CA TYR A 233 -15.49 17.50 -14.36
C TYR A 233 -14.65 18.53 -13.61
N TRP A 234 -13.93 19.38 -14.33
CA TRP A 234 -13.17 20.48 -13.75
C TRP A 234 -13.99 21.36 -12.81
N GLY A 235 -13.50 21.53 -11.58
CA GLY A 235 -14.19 22.32 -10.54
C GLY A 235 -15.40 21.63 -9.92
N SER A 236 -15.61 20.33 -10.17
CA SER A 236 -16.68 19.56 -9.54
C SER A 236 -16.56 19.52 -8.01
N PRO A 237 -17.69 19.48 -7.27
CA PRO A 237 -17.65 19.29 -5.82
C PRO A 237 -16.87 18.04 -5.42
N VAL A 238 -16.03 18.18 -4.40
CA VAL A 238 -15.26 17.07 -3.82
C VAL A 238 -15.89 16.65 -2.49
N ARG A 239 -16.43 15.41 -2.45
CA ARG A 239 -16.99 14.84 -1.21
C ARG A 239 -15.92 14.18 -0.38
N LEU A 240 -15.72 14.68 0.84
CA LEU A 240 -14.70 14.14 1.73
C LEU A 240 -15.19 12.92 2.50
N PRO A 241 -14.45 11.80 2.49
CA PRO A 241 -14.75 10.66 3.35
C PRO A 241 -14.48 10.97 4.82
N ALA A 242 -14.92 10.09 5.72
CA ALA A 242 -14.69 10.22 7.16
C ALA A 242 -13.20 10.24 7.51
N THR A 243 -12.41 9.41 6.82
CA THR A 243 -10.94 9.33 6.94
C THR A 243 -10.31 8.86 5.62
N GLY A 244 -8.98 8.75 5.57
CA GLY A 244 -8.21 8.32 4.39
C GLY A 244 -7.52 6.96 4.56
N LEU A 245 -6.84 6.50 3.50
CA LEU A 245 -6.09 5.24 3.45
C LEU A 245 -5.11 5.12 4.61
N ARG A 246 -4.40 6.22 4.94
CA ARG A 246 -3.40 6.25 6.01
C ARG A 246 -3.98 5.79 7.34
N ALA A 247 -5.06 6.44 7.80
CA ALA A 247 -5.67 6.12 9.08
C ALA A 247 -6.26 4.71 9.12
N ILE A 248 -6.81 4.24 7.99
CA ILE A 248 -7.38 2.88 7.88
C ILE A 248 -6.26 1.84 7.98
N TYR A 249 -5.13 2.06 7.29
CA TYR A 249 -3.98 1.15 7.33
C TYR A 249 -3.38 1.09 8.74
N GLU A 250 -3.11 2.25 9.34
CA GLU A 250 -2.55 2.39 10.69
C GLU A 250 -3.48 1.82 11.76
N GLY A 251 -4.78 2.11 11.66
CA GLY A 251 -5.80 1.59 12.57
C GLY A 251 -5.90 0.06 12.49
N GLN A 252 -5.96 -0.51 11.27
CA GLN A 252 -6.02 -1.96 11.10
C GLN A 252 -4.77 -2.63 11.69
N ALA A 253 -3.57 -2.16 11.35
CA ALA A 253 -2.30 -2.71 11.84
C ALA A 253 -2.16 -2.58 13.36
N ARG A 254 -2.54 -1.43 13.94
CA ARG A 254 -2.51 -1.20 15.40
C ARG A 254 -3.48 -2.12 16.13
N PHE A 255 -4.72 -2.23 15.67
CA PHE A 255 -5.72 -3.04 16.37
C PHE A 255 -5.41 -4.54 16.27
N ILE A 256 -4.85 -5.02 15.15
CA ILE A 256 -4.30 -6.38 15.03
C ILE A 256 -3.18 -6.60 16.04
N GLN A 257 -2.24 -5.66 16.16
CA GLN A 257 -1.13 -5.75 17.11
C GLN A 257 -1.64 -5.82 18.56
N LEU A 258 -2.60 -4.98 18.93
CA LEU A 258 -3.17 -4.96 20.27
C LEU A 258 -4.00 -6.21 20.56
N GLN A 259 -4.73 -6.74 19.55
CA GLN A 259 -5.44 -8.01 19.66
C GLN A 259 -4.46 -9.18 19.89
N PHE A 260 -3.32 -9.20 19.21
CA PHE A 260 -2.25 -10.18 19.47
C PHE A 260 -1.72 -10.08 20.90
N LEU A 261 -1.39 -8.86 21.35
CA LEU A 261 -0.89 -8.64 22.71
C LEU A 261 -1.90 -9.09 23.77
N HIS A 262 -3.17 -8.78 23.57
CA HIS A 262 -4.25 -9.24 24.46
C HIS A 262 -4.29 -10.76 24.56
N ASN A 263 -4.27 -11.46 23.42
CA ASN A 263 -4.37 -12.92 23.37
C ASN A 263 -3.10 -13.68 23.81
N THR A 264 -1.99 -13.00 24.04
CA THR A 264 -0.74 -13.61 24.54
C THR A 264 -0.54 -13.43 26.04
N GLN A 265 -1.31 -12.54 26.67
CA GLN A 265 -1.17 -12.23 28.10
C GLN A 265 -2.09 -13.11 28.95
N GLN A 266 -1.61 -13.49 30.15
CA GLN A 266 -2.45 -14.19 31.13
C GLN A 266 -3.48 -13.26 31.77
N GLU A 267 -3.10 -11.99 31.98
CA GLU A 267 -3.96 -10.92 32.48
C GLU A 267 -3.90 -9.78 31.46
N PRO A 268 -4.79 -9.78 30.46
CA PRO A 268 -4.78 -8.76 29.40
C PRO A 268 -5.20 -7.39 29.93
N LEU A 269 -4.57 -6.34 29.42
CA LEU A 269 -4.95 -4.96 29.72
C LEU A 269 -6.31 -4.59 29.12
N SER A 270 -7.06 -3.76 29.84
CA SER A 270 -8.26 -3.08 29.34
C SER A 270 -7.90 -2.02 28.30
N CYS A 271 -8.87 -1.66 27.46
CA CYS A 271 -8.69 -0.57 26.50
C CYS A 271 -8.47 0.79 27.18
N THR A 272 -8.98 0.98 28.39
CA THR A 272 -8.71 2.18 29.20
C THR A 272 -7.24 2.23 29.62
N GLU A 273 -6.68 1.13 30.12
CA GLU A 273 -5.25 1.06 30.46
C GLU A 273 -4.39 1.27 29.20
N LEU A 274 -4.74 0.64 28.08
CA LEU A 274 -4.03 0.84 26.82
C LEU A 274 -4.07 2.31 26.36
N ARG A 275 -5.19 3.00 26.57
CA ARG A 275 -5.33 4.44 26.28
C ARG A 275 -4.43 5.28 27.17
N ASP A 276 -4.44 5.03 28.48
CA ASP A 276 -3.61 5.75 29.46
C ASP A 276 -2.12 5.55 29.19
N MET A 277 -1.77 4.39 28.63
CA MET A 277 -0.43 4.08 28.15
C MET A 277 -0.12 4.68 26.77
N GLY A 278 -1.07 5.36 26.10
CA GLY A 278 -0.84 6.06 24.84
C GLY A 278 -1.00 5.21 23.56
N TYR A 279 -1.49 3.96 23.64
CA TYR A 279 -1.67 3.09 22.47
C TYR A 279 -2.78 3.55 21.53
N PHE A 280 -3.71 4.35 22.03
CA PHE A 280 -4.82 4.93 21.28
C PHE A 280 -4.60 6.44 21.10
N SER A 281 -3.58 6.81 20.32
CA SER A 281 -3.25 8.21 20.07
C SER A 281 -2.93 8.49 18.60
N GLY A 282 -3.30 9.69 18.14
CA GLY A 282 -3.01 10.17 16.79
C GLY A 282 -3.59 9.27 15.70
N ILE A 283 -2.78 9.01 14.66
CA ILE A 283 -3.22 8.28 13.46
C ILE A 283 -3.64 6.82 13.76
N TYR A 284 -3.10 6.22 14.82
CA TYR A 284 -3.35 4.82 15.18
C TYR A 284 -4.77 4.54 15.66
N VAL A 285 -5.52 5.58 16.03
CA VAL A 285 -6.89 5.46 16.56
C VAL A 285 -7.93 6.17 15.71
N GLU A 286 -7.50 7.06 14.81
CA GLU A 286 -8.40 7.92 14.02
C GLU A 286 -9.50 7.11 13.30
N ALA A 287 -9.13 6.05 12.57
CA ALA A 287 -10.12 5.25 11.86
C ALA A 287 -11.10 4.57 12.82
N PHE A 288 -10.65 4.07 13.98
CA PHE A 288 -11.52 3.42 14.95
C PHE A 288 -12.50 4.41 15.60
N GLU A 289 -12.05 5.62 15.93
CA GLU A 289 -12.94 6.67 16.44
C GLU A 289 -14.02 7.04 15.41
N ARG A 290 -13.65 7.15 14.13
CA ARG A 290 -14.63 7.37 13.04
C ARG A 290 -15.59 6.20 12.87
N PHE A 291 -15.10 4.98 13.01
CA PHE A 291 -15.95 3.79 13.00
C PHE A 291 -16.99 3.84 14.12
N LEU A 292 -16.58 4.11 15.37
CA LEU A 292 -17.50 4.20 16.52
C LEU A 292 -18.53 5.33 16.35
N GLU A 293 -18.08 6.50 15.87
CA GLU A 293 -18.93 7.66 15.60
C GLU A 293 -20.02 7.31 14.57
N LEU A 294 -19.63 6.77 13.41
CA LEU A 294 -20.55 6.47 12.30
C LEU A 294 -21.45 5.27 12.59
N ALA A 295 -20.91 4.25 13.27
CA ALA A 295 -21.64 3.06 13.65
C ALA A 295 -22.59 3.30 14.84
N GLU A 296 -22.49 4.44 15.53
CA GLU A 296 -23.16 4.70 16.82
C GLU A 296 -22.87 3.58 17.83
N ALA A 297 -21.58 3.35 18.10
CA ALA A 297 -21.12 2.34 19.03
C ALA A 297 -20.31 2.97 20.16
N GLU A 298 -20.35 2.32 21.32
CA GLU A 298 -19.56 2.72 22.48
C GLU A 298 -18.15 2.14 22.41
N TRP A 299 -17.22 2.77 23.13
CA TRP A 299 -15.86 2.28 23.22
C TRP A 299 -15.83 0.92 23.96
N PRO A 300 -15.20 -0.12 23.41
CA PRO A 300 -15.16 -1.43 24.04
C PRO A 300 -14.21 -1.46 25.24
N GLU A 301 -14.47 -2.34 26.20
CA GLU A 301 -13.64 -2.47 27.41
C GLU A 301 -12.36 -3.29 27.15
N HIS A 302 -12.41 -4.27 26.24
CA HIS A 302 -11.33 -5.20 25.97
C HIS A 302 -11.10 -5.41 24.47
N MET A 303 -9.89 -5.87 24.11
CA MET A 303 -9.48 -6.08 22.72
C MET A 303 -10.09 -7.32 22.05
N ASP A 304 -10.70 -8.21 22.83
CA ASP A 304 -11.45 -9.38 22.36
C ASP A 304 -12.94 -9.07 22.09
N ASP A 305 -13.38 -7.84 22.32
CA ASP A 305 -14.76 -7.41 22.07
C ASP A 305 -15.14 -7.58 20.58
N PRO A 306 -16.33 -8.13 20.26
CA PRO A 306 -16.78 -8.33 18.88
C PRO A 306 -16.75 -7.08 18.00
N LEU A 307 -16.88 -5.90 18.60
CA LEU A 307 -16.82 -4.63 17.91
C LEU A 307 -15.44 -4.35 17.29
N ILE A 308 -14.36 -4.84 17.93
CA ILE A 308 -13.00 -4.79 17.39
C ILE A 308 -12.88 -5.71 16.17
N GLY A 309 -13.42 -6.93 16.27
CA GLY A 309 -13.48 -7.86 15.15
C GLY A 309 -14.23 -7.28 13.95
N LEU A 310 -15.37 -6.62 14.20
CA LEU A 310 -16.14 -5.93 13.16
C LEU A 310 -15.39 -4.74 12.54
N PHE A 311 -14.71 -3.93 13.35
CA PHE A 311 -13.87 -2.84 12.83
C PHE A 311 -12.79 -3.35 11.88
N LEU A 312 -12.06 -4.39 12.28
CA LEU A 312 -11.01 -5.00 11.45
C LEU A 312 -11.57 -5.55 10.13
N LEU A 313 -12.78 -6.12 10.15
CA LEU A 313 -13.48 -6.55 8.95
C LEU A 313 -13.86 -5.37 8.05
N VAL A 314 -14.39 -4.28 8.62
CA VAL A 314 -14.69 -3.07 7.85
C VAL A 314 -13.42 -2.51 7.19
N CYS A 315 -12.29 -2.48 7.89
CA CYS A 315 -11.00 -2.11 7.30
C CYS A 315 -10.63 -3.04 6.14
N ASP A 316 -10.68 -4.35 6.33
CA ASP A 316 -10.35 -5.33 5.29
C ASP A 316 -11.22 -5.18 4.03
N LEU A 317 -12.54 -5.03 4.19
CA LEU A 317 -13.46 -4.81 3.08
C LEU A 317 -13.23 -3.47 2.36
N SER A 318 -12.82 -2.45 3.10
CA SER A 318 -12.57 -1.11 2.55
C SER A 318 -11.33 -1.08 1.65
N ILE A 319 -10.24 -1.73 2.07
CA ILE A 319 -8.95 -1.72 1.35
C ILE A 319 -8.92 -2.69 0.16
N ASN A 320 -9.95 -3.54 0.02
CA ASN A 320 -10.11 -4.52 -1.05
C ASN A 320 -11.32 -4.21 -1.95
N PRO A 321 -11.35 -3.07 -2.68
CA PRO A 321 -12.33 -2.89 -3.73
C PRO A 321 -12.21 -4.00 -4.77
N THR A 322 -13.35 -4.40 -5.33
CA THR A 322 -13.46 -5.49 -6.31
C THR A 322 -13.66 -4.98 -7.74
N ARG A 323 -14.27 -3.80 -7.89
CA ARG A 323 -14.57 -3.17 -9.19
C ARG A 323 -13.38 -2.37 -9.70
N GLY A 324 -13.20 -2.37 -11.02
CA GLY A 324 -12.03 -1.82 -11.69
C GLY A 324 -10.82 -2.76 -11.67
N LEU A 325 -10.65 -3.53 -10.59
CA LEU A 325 -9.75 -4.69 -10.48
C LEU A 325 -10.16 -5.52 -9.25
N PRO A 326 -10.31 -6.85 -9.33
CA PRO A 326 -10.19 -7.70 -10.52
C PRO A 326 -11.46 -7.76 -11.39
N LEU A 327 -12.59 -7.22 -10.92
CA LEU A 327 -13.87 -7.22 -11.65
C LEU A 327 -14.02 -5.97 -12.53
N GLU A 328 -14.90 -6.06 -13.51
CA GLU A 328 -15.29 -4.93 -14.36
C GLU A 328 -16.00 -3.84 -13.56
N VAL A 329 -15.89 -2.59 -14.02
CA VAL A 329 -16.70 -1.49 -13.52
C VAL A 329 -18.13 -1.67 -14.05
N THR A 330 -19.11 -1.75 -13.14
CA THR A 330 -20.52 -1.95 -13.49
C THR A 330 -21.26 -0.63 -13.75
N SER A 331 -20.93 0.42 -12.99
CA SER A 331 -21.37 1.80 -13.21
C SER A 331 -20.20 2.74 -13.00
N PHE A 332 -19.91 3.57 -14.02
CA PHE A 332 -18.81 4.54 -13.94
C PHE A 332 -19.21 5.78 -13.12
N GLU A 333 -20.50 6.11 -13.04
CA GLU A 333 -21.04 7.14 -12.16
C GLU A 333 -20.68 6.90 -10.69
N ASP A 334 -20.64 5.62 -10.30
CA ASP A 334 -20.38 5.17 -8.93
C ASP A 334 -18.89 4.81 -8.72
N LEU A 335 -18.02 5.00 -9.71
CA LEU A 335 -16.62 4.54 -9.64
C LEU A 335 -15.95 5.00 -8.35
N ILE A 336 -16.00 6.30 -8.01
CA ILE A 336 -15.41 6.83 -6.78
C ILE A 336 -16.01 6.15 -5.54
N LEU A 337 -17.32 5.90 -5.52
CA LEU A 337 -18.00 5.22 -4.42
C LEU A 337 -17.59 3.76 -4.28
N ASP A 338 -17.20 3.13 -5.39
CA ASP A 338 -16.85 1.72 -5.47
C ASP A 338 -15.39 1.46 -5.13
N VAL A 339 -14.48 2.41 -5.41
CA VAL A 339 -13.03 2.18 -5.31
C VAL A 339 -12.29 3.04 -4.30
N ASP A 340 -12.80 4.20 -3.92
CA ASP A 340 -12.13 5.03 -2.90
C ASP A 340 -12.25 4.37 -1.52
N VAL A 341 -11.09 4.08 -0.91
CA VAL A 341 -11.02 3.34 0.36
C VAL A 341 -11.68 4.09 1.51
N GLY A 342 -11.51 5.41 1.58
CA GLY A 342 -12.12 6.23 2.63
C GLY A 342 -13.63 6.31 2.49
N VAL A 343 -14.13 6.40 1.26
CA VAL A 343 -15.57 6.39 0.95
C VAL A 343 -16.17 5.02 1.26
N ARG A 344 -15.52 3.93 0.84
CA ARG A 344 -15.93 2.55 1.18
C ARG A 344 -16.02 2.35 2.69
N PHE A 345 -14.98 2.76 3.42
CA PHE A 345 -14.97 2.71 4.88
C PHE A 345 -16.14 3.48 5.49
N THR A 346 -16.38 4.71 5.02
CA THR A 346 -17.48 5.54 5.51
C THR A 346 -18.83 4.86 5.29
N ARG A 347 -19.07 4.28 4.09
CA ARG A 347 -20.32 3.60 3.74
C ARG A 347 -20.51 2.32 4.56
N LEU A 348 -19.46 1.53 4.72
CA LEU A 348 -19.49 0.30 5.54
C LEU A 348 -19.74 0.61 7.03
N CYS A 349 -19.17 1.68 7.58
CA CYS A 349 -19.47 2.09 8.95
C CYS A 349 -20.95 2.51 9.13
N LEU A 350 -21.51 3.23 8.16
CA LEU A 350 -22.93 3.58 8.17
C LEU A 350 -23.83 2.34 8.02
N SER A 351 -23.38 1.34 7.26
CA SER A 351 -24.05 0.03 7.15
C SER A 351 -24.14 -0.68 8.52
N VAL A 352 -23.08 -0.61 9.34
CA VAL A 352 -23.09 -1.16 10.71
C VAL A 352 -24.13 -0.48 11.60
N LYS A 353 -24.36 0.83 11.41
CA LYS A 353 -25.43 1.54 12.12
C LYS A 353 -26.82 1.03 11.71
N GLU A 354 -27.02 0.73 10.43
CA GLU A 354 -28.27 0.19 9.89
C GLU A 354 -28.51 -1.28 10.28
N LEU A 355 -27.43 -2.03 10.52
CA LEU A 355 -27.42 -3.45 10.90
C LEU A 355 -26.80 -3.63 12.31
N PRO A 356 -27.42 -3.12 13.38
CA PRO A 356 -26.80 -3.03 14.70
C PRO A 356 -26.53 -4.39 15.36
N HIS A 357 -27.16 -5.48 14.91
CA HIS A 357 -26.85 -6.83 15.39
C HIS A 357 -25.42 -7.26 15.05
N LEU A 358 -24.85 -6.74 13.95
CA LEU A 358 -23.50 -7.07 13.52
C LEU A 358 -22.42 -6.68 14.54
N LYS A 359 -22.68 -5.68 15.39
CA LYS A 359 -21.78 -5.23 16.47
C LYS A 359 -21.44 -6.35 17.47
N ARG A 360 -22.15 -7.48 17.44
CA ARG A 360 -21.97 -8.62 18.33
C ARG A 360 -21.71 -9.93 17.58
N SER A 361 -21.48 -9.88 16.27
CA SER A 361 -21.46 -11.08 15.42
C SER A 361 -20.09 -11.74 15.25
N ILE A 362 -18.99 -11.06 15.60
CA ILE A 362 -17.63 -11.62 15.48
C ILE A 362 -17.14 -12.05 16.86
N THR A 363 -17.30 -13.32 17.18
CA THR A 363 -16.95 -13.90 18.49
C THR A 363 -15.86 -14.96 18.37
N GLU A 364 -15.91 -15.77 17.33
CA GLU A 364 -15.02 -16.90 17.13
C GLU A 364 -13.92 -16.60 16.10
N TYR A 365 -13.93 -15.42 15.47
CA TYR A 365 -13.02 -15.03 14.39
C TYR A 365 -12.93 -16.10 13.29
N SER A 366 -14.05 -16.72 12.94
CA SER A 366 -14.14 -17.88 12.04
C SER A 366 -14.31 -17.47 10.57
N LYS A 367 -14.07 -18.44 9.67
CA LYS A 367 -14.34 -18.27 8.24
C LYS A 367 -15.81 -17.98 7.97
N GLU A 368 -16.69 -18.66 8.70
CA GLU A 368 -18.13 -18.54 8.60
C GLU A 368 -18.60 -17.15 9.01
N GLU A 369 -18.07 -16.60 10.12
CA GLU A 369 -18.35 -15.22 10.55
C GLU A 369 -17.83 -14.20 9.53
N TYR A 370 -16.62 -14.38 8.99
CA TYR A 370 -16.09 -13.52 7.94
C TYR A 370 -17.04 -13.46 6.74
N ILE A 371 -17.47 -14.62 6.22
CA ILE A 371 -18.33 -14.70 5.04
C ILE A 371 -19.70 -14.10 5.34
N ALA A 372 -20.34 -14.52 6.44
CA ALA A 372 -21.72 -14.10 6.75
C ALA A 372 -21.82 -12.59 7.00
N VAL A 373 -20.91 -12.03 7.81
CA VAL A 373 -20.94 -10.60 8.13
C VAL A 373 -20.51 -9.76 6.93
N SER A 374 -19.55 -10.24 6.11
CA SER A 374 -19.19 -9.56 4.86
C SER A 374 -20.38 -9.45 3.93
N GLU A 375 -21.13 -10.53 3.71
CA GLU A 375 -22.32 -10.57 2.85
C GLU A 375 -23.37 -9.54 3.27
N GLU A 376 -23.70 -9.47 4.56
CA GLU A 376 -24.66 -8.49 5.05
C GLU A 376 -24.17 -7.05 4.85
N LEU A 377 -22.90 -6.77 5.18
CA LEU A 377 -22.33 -5.44 5.03
C LEU A 377 -22.24 -4.99 3.58
N THR A 378 -21.70 -5.83 2.69
CA THR A 378 -21.48 -5.48 1.28
C THR A 378 -22.80 -5.37 0.54
N SER A 379 -23.75 -6.27 0.79
CA SER A 379 -25.08 -6.22 0.16
C SER A 379 -25.82 -4.94 0.51
N ASN A 380 -25.76 -4.50 1.78
CA ASN A 380 -26.47 -3.30 2.22
C ASN A 380 -25.94 -2.01 1.55
N VAL A 381 -24.67 -1.98 1.13
CA VAL A 381 -24.07 -0.84 0.41
C VAL A 381 -23.92 -1.08 -1.09
N GLY A 382 -24.39 -2.21 -1.62
CA GLY A 382 -24.32 -2.53 -3.05
C GLY A 382 -22.92 -2.86 -3.56
N TYR A 383 -22.03 -3.32 -2.69
CA TYR A 383 -20.72 -3.87 -3.08
C TYR A 383 -20.79 -5.37 -3.36
N ASP A 384 -19.87 -5.84 -4.19
CA ASP A 384 -19.71 -7.26 -4.44
C ASP A 384 -19.14 -7.94 -3.18
N HIS A 385 -19.50 -9.21 -2.96
CA HIS A 385 -18.96 -9.97 -1.84
C HIS A 385 -17.42 -10.15 -2.00
N PRO A 386 -16.60 -10.02 -0.93
CA PRO A 386 -15.13 -10.09 -1.05
C PRO A 386 -14.63 -11.39 -1.69
N MET A 387 -15.34 -12.51 -1.48
CA MET A 387 -14.98 -13.80 -2.08
C MET A 387 -15.16 -13.83 -3.60
N GLU A 388 -16.01 -12.96 -4.17
CA GLU A 388 -16.13 -12.83 -5.64
C GLU A 388 -14.88 -12.20 -6.23
N GLY A 389 -14.34 -11.15 -5.60
CA GLY A 389 -13.08 -10.54 -5.98
C GLY A 389 -11.93 -11.54 -5.92
N LEU A 390 -11.78 -12.25 -4.79
CA LEU A 390 -10.77 -13.29 -4.64
C LEU A 390 -10.93 -14.39 -5.70
N SER A 391 -12.16 -14.88 -5.91
CA SER A 391 -12.45 -15.88 -6.95
C SER A 391 -12.06 -15.40 -8.35
N ALA A 392 -12.26 -14.11 -8.66
CA ALA A 392 -11.85 -13.55 -9.94
C ALA A 392 -10.32 -13.56 -10.14
N VAL A 393 -9.54 -13.28 -9.09
CA VAL A 393 -8.07 -13.43 -9.14
C VAL A 393 -7.69 -14.89 -9.34
N LEU A 394 -8.32 -15.83 -8.62
CA LEU A 394 -8.03 -17.26 -8.77
C LEU A 394 -8.30 -17.75 -10.21
N LYS A 395 -9.36 -17.24 -10.86
CA LYS A 395 -9.68 -17.55 -12.27
C LYS A 395 -8.60 -17.09 -13.25
N TRP A 396 -7.70 -16.19 -12.86
CA TRP A 396 -6.55 -15.83 -13.70
C TRP A 396 -5.64 -17.04 -13.94
N HIS A 397 -5.55 -18.00 -13.01
CA HIS A 397 -4.69 -19.18 -13.20
C HIS A 397 -5.07 -20.03 -14.41
N GLU A 398 -6.37 -20.12 -14.67
CA GLU A 398 -6.92 -20.93 -15.74
C GLU A 398 -6.87 -20.21 -17.08
N ASN A 399 -6.90 -18.87 -17.06
CA ASN A 399 -7.29 -18.10 -18.23
C ASN A 399 -6.30 -16.98 -18.63
N ALA A 400 -5.43 -16.51 -17.72
CA ALA A 400 -4.43 -15.51 -18.00
C ALA A 400 -3.12 -16.20 -18.45
N PRO A 401 -2.70 -16.07 -19.72
CA PRO A 401 -1.64 -16.89 -20.30
C PRO A 401 -0.26 -16.69 -19.64
N GLY A 402 0.03 -15.51 -19.10
CA GLY A 402 1.32 -15.22 -18.45
C GLY A 402 1.37 -15.59 -16.97
N LEU A 403 0.22 -15.85 -16.32
CA LEU A 403 0.20 -16.09 -14.88
C LEU A 403 0.93 -17.38 -14.45
N PRO A 404 0.82 -18.53 -15.14
CA PRO A 404 1.56 -19.74 -14.76
C PRO A 404 3.08 -19.51 -14.68
N LYS A 405 3.62 -18.73 -15.63
CA LYS A 405 5.04 -18.36 -15.63
C LYS A 405 5.37 -17.46 -14.44
N LEU A 406 4.55 -16.43 -14.20
CA LEU A 406 4.75 -15.51 -13.08
C LEU A 406 4.74 -16.23 -11.72
N MET A 407 3.87 -17.22 -11.56
CA MET A 407 3.76 -17.99 -10.31
C MET A 407 4.91 -18.99 -10.14
N GLU A 408 5.49 -19.49 -11.24
CA GLU A 408 6.74 -20.25 -11.17
C GLU A 408 7.92 -19.37 -10.73
N GLU A 409 7.98 -18.12 -11.21
CA GLU A 409 9.01 -17.17 -10.77
C GLU A 409 8.82 -16.74 -9.31
N TYR A 410 7.59 -16.65 -8.82
CA TYR A 410 7.33 -16.48 -7.39
C TYR A 410 7.85 -17.65 -6.56
N ARG A 411 7.67 -18.87 -7.07
CA ARG A 411 8.10 -20.10 -6.41
C ARG A 411 9.63 -20.23 -6.38
N SER A 412 10.30 -20.01 -7.52
CA SER A 412 11.76 -20.10 -7.65
C SER A 412 12.48 -18.85 -7.12
N PHE A 413 11.79 -17.71 -7.10
CA PHE A 413 12.31 -16.36 -6.88
C PHE A 413 13.31 -15.89 -7.95
N GLU A 414 13.20 -16.46 -9.15
CA GLU A 414 14.02 -16.12 -10.32
C GLU A 414 13.14 -15.37 -11.33
N TYR A 415 13.03 -14.05 -11.16
CA TYR A 415 12.20 -13.21 -12.03
C TYR A 415 12.94 -12.80 -13.31
N GLU A 416 12.19 -12.65 -14.40
CA GLU A 416 12.74 -12.00 -15.59
C GLU A 416 13.04 -10.52 -15.32
N PRO A 417 14.10 -9.96 -15.94
CA PRO A 417 14.47 -8.55 -15.73
C PRO A 417 13.41 -7.55 -16.22
N MET A 418 12.69 -7.89 -17.29
CA MET A 418 11.65 -7.03 -17.84
C MET A 418 10.53 -6.88 -16.83
N ASN A 419 10.16 -5.63 -16.48
CA ASN A 419 9.10 -5.33 -15.51
C ASN A 419 9.27 -6.03 -14.15
N LEU A 420 10.50 -6.34 -13.73
CA LEU A 420 10.79 -7.13 -12.53
C LEU A 420 10.03 -6.61 -11.28
N PRO A 421 10.03 -5.30 -10.94
CA PRO A 421 9.26 -4.83 -9.79
C PRO A 421 7.76 -5.14 -9.90
N ILE A 422 7.14 -4.88 -11.05
CA ILE A 422 5.71 -5.16 -11.29
C ILE A 422 5.42 -6.66 -11.12
N ARG A 423 6.31 -7.52 -11.63
CA ARG A 423 6.19 -8.98 -11.54
C ARG A 423 6.28 -9.47 -10.09
N VAL A 424 7.19 -8.91 -9.31
CA VAL A 424 7.30 -9.20 -7.87
C VAL A 424 6.01 -8.80 -7.14
N PHE A 425 5.49 -7.58 -7.31
CA PHE A 425 4.25 -7.18 -6.62
C PHE A 425 3.04 -8.02 -7.04
N LEU A 426 2.86 -8.23 -8.34
CA LEU A 426 1.71 -8.95 -8.86
C LEU A 426 1.71 -10.42 -8.42
N SER A 427 2.87 -11.08 -8.39
CA SER A 427 2.94 -12.48 -7.96
C SER A 427 2.64 -12.64 -6.47
N HIS A 428 3.11 -11.71 -5.64
CA HIS A 428 2.80 -11.67 -4.21
C HIS A 428 1.32 -11.35 -3.95
N PHE A 429 0.73 -10.43 -4.71
CA PHE A 429 -0.70 -10.15 -4.68
C PHE A 429 -1.53 -11.41 -4.99
N VAL A 430 -1.20 -12.13 -6.07
CA VAL A 430 -1.90 -13.36 -6.45
C VAL A 430 -1.74 -14.44 -5.38
N ALA A 431 -0.51 -14.67 -4.89
CA ALA A 431 -0.25 -15.65 -3.84
C ALA A 431 -1.05 -15.35 -2.56
N LEU A 432 -1.14 -14.08 -2.16
CA LEU A 432 -1.91 -13.69 -0.99
C LEU A 432 -3.41 -13.85 -1.22
N CYS A 433 -3.92 -13.50 -2.41
CA CYS A 433 -5.32 -13.73 -2.77
C CYS A 433 -5.70 -15.22 -2.73
N GLN A 434 -4.81 -16.11 -3.17
CA GLN A 434 -5.01 -17.57 -3.09
C GLN A 434 -5.19 -18.04 -1.65
N ASP A 435 -4.24 -17.71 -0.78
CA ASP A 435 -4.32 -18.13 0.62
C ASP A 435 -5.49 -17.43 1.36
N LYS A 436 -5.80 -16.17 1.01
CA LYS A 436 -6.93 -15.43 1.57
C LYS A 436 -8.28 -16.00 1.13
N PHE A 437 -8.40 -16.55 -0.08
CA PHE A 437 -9.60 -17.26 -0.50
C PHE A 437 -9.85 -18.51 0.36
N GLU A 438 -8.79 -19.22 0.73
CA GLU A 438 -8.89 -20.41 1.56
C GLU A 438 -9.15 -20.07 3.03
N ARG A 439 -8.46 -19.06 3.55
CA ARG A 439 -8.40 -18.69 4.98
C ARG A 439 -8.67 -17.19 5.20
N PRO A 440 -9.81 -16.63 4.76
CA PRO A 440 -10.04 -15.19 4.83
C PRO A 440 -10.01 -14.65 6.25
N GLU A 441 -10.43 -15.47 7.23
CA GLU A 441 -10.46 -15.12 8.64
C GLU A 441 -9.05 -14.87 9.21
N PHE A 442 -8.03 -15.55 8.69
CA PHE A 442 -6.65 -15.34 9.11
C PHE A 442 -6.11 -13.99 8.64
N PHE A 443 -6.40 -13.59 7.41
CA PHE A 443 -5.94 -12.31 6.87
C PHE A 443 -6.74 -11.12 7.43
N CYS A 444 -7.97 -11.33 7.87
CA CYS A 444 -8.78 -10.31 8.53
C CYS A 444 -8.39 -10.11 10.00
N TRP A 445 -8.16 -11.20 10.75
CA TRP A 445 -7.87 -11.17 12.19
C TRP A 445 -6.59 -11.92 12.58
N PRO A 446 -5.43 -11.59 11.97
CA PRO A 446 -4.19 -12.31 12.26
C PRO A 446 -3.76 -12.17 13.72
N GLY A 447 -4.17 -11.10 14.42
CA GLY A 447 -3.88 -10.92 15.85
C GLY A 447 -4.48 -12.02 16.73
N ALA A 448 -5.69 -12.49 16.40
CA ALA A 448 -6.33 -13.63 17.07
C ALA A 448 -5.68 -14.98 16.71
N TYR A 449 -5.14 -15.10 15.50
CA TYR A 449 -4.60 -16.36 14.98
C TYR A 449 -3.11 -16.59 15.27
N LEU A 450 -2.34 -15.52 15.47
CA LEU A 450 -0.90 -15.62 15.80
C LEU A 450 -0.65 -15.80 17.29
N ALA A 451 -1.70 -15.87 18.10
CA ALA A 451 -1.66 -16.03 19.56
C ALA A 451 -2.45 -17.27 20.03
N GLY A 452 -2.12 -17.73 21.24
CA GLY A 452 -2.84 -18.81 21.94
C GLY A 452 -3.01 -20.09 21.13
N ASP A 453 -4.13 -20.78 21.35
CA ASP A 453 -4.44 -22.08 20.75
C ASP A 453 -4.69 -22.03 19.22
N LYS A 454 -4.99 -20.83 18.70
CA LYS A 454 -5.22 -20.62 17.25
C LYS A 454 -3.92 -20.56 16.45
N ASN A 455 -2.80 -20.31 17.12
CA ASN A 455 -1.46 -20.35 16.53
C ASN A 455 -1.02 -21.80 16.26
N THR A 456 -1.68 -22.42 15.30
CA THR A 456 -1.37 -23.76 14.80
C THR A 456 -0.22 -23.72 13.81
N ARG A 457 0.42 -24.87 13.57
CA ARG A 457 1.49 -24.97 12.56
C ARG A 457 1.04 -24.49 11.17
N GLY A 458 -0.15 -24.85 10.73
CA GLY A 458 -0.67 -24.43 9.43
C GLY A 458 -0.86 -22.91 9.32
N VAL A 459 -1.22 -22.24 10.41
CA VAL A 459 -1.29 -20.77 10.47
C VAL A 459 0.11 -20.16 10.36
N ARG A 460 1.10 -20.72 11.07
CA ARG A 460 2.50 -20.28 10.95
C ARG A 460 3.04 -20.48 9.54
N ASP A 461 2.72 -21.59 8.89
CA ASP A 461 3.15 -21.85 7.51
C ASP A 461 2.58 -20.81 6.53
N ILE A 462 1.33 -20.34 6.73
CA ILE A 462 0.76 -19.23 5.95
C ILE A 462 1.47 -17.90 6.30
N TRP A 463 1.64 -17.59 7.58
CA TRP A 463 2.35 -16.39 8.04
C TRP A 463 3.74 -16.25 7.42
N LEU A 464 4.53 -17.33 7.50
CA LEU A 464 5.90 -17.39 6.99
C LEU A 464 5.99 -17.20 5.48
N ARG A 465 4.97 -17.64 4.71
CA ARG A 465 4.94 -17.45 3.25
C ARG A 465 4.76 -15.99 2.84
N HIS A 466 4.14 -15.17 3.70
CA HIS A 466 3.76 -13.79 3.38
C HIS A 466 4.59 -12.73 4.12
N LEU A 467 5.77 -13.08 4.62
CA LEU A 467 6.68 -12.10 5.23
C LEU A 467 7.20 -11.08 4.20
N SER A 468 7.63 -9.92 4.68
CA SER A 468 8.25 -8.90 3.84
C SER A 468 9.53 -9.43 3.17
N LEU A 469 9.77 -8.98 1.93
CA LEU A 469 10.91 -9.43 1.14
C LEU A 469 12.23 -8.80 1.59
N PHE A 470 12.16 -7.53 1.99
CA PHE A 470 13.31 -6.69 2.28
C PHE A 470 13.16 -6.09 3.67
N SER A 471 14.26 -6.11 4.42
CA SER A 471 14.34 -5.60 5.77
C SER A 471 15.64 -4.82 5.98
N ASP A 472 15.68 -3.89 6.94
CA ASP A 472 16.96 -3.43 7.47
C ASP A 472 17.58 -4.50 8.41
N ARG A 473 18.80 -4.22 8.89
CA ARG A 473 19.47 -5.01 9.93
C ARG A 473 19.75 -4.11 11.12
N GLY A 474 19.71 -4.69 12.33
CA GLY A 474 19.91 -3.91 13.55
C GLY A 474 21.32 -3.34 13.72
N ASP A 475 22.33 -3.91 13.06
CA ASP A 475 23.73 -3.55 13.19
C ASP A 475 24.27 -2.69 12.03
N LYS A 476 23.49 -2.52 10.96
CA LYS A 476 23.96 -1.93 9.69
C LYS A 476 22.92 -1.00 9.09
N ASP A 477 23.39 0.15 8.61
CA ASP A 477 22.59 1.03 7.78
C ASP A 477 22.40 0.36 6.39
N GLY A 478 21.19 0.33 5.84
CA GLY A 478 20.93 -0.22 4.50
C GLY A 478 19.75 -1.18 4.42
N VAL A 479 19.49 -1.70 3.22
CA VAL A 479 18.41 -2.66 2.95
C VAL A 479 19.01 -4.01 2.60
N TYR A 480 18.43 -5.07 3.15
CA TYR A 480 18.88 -6.44 2.96
C TYR A 480 17.71 -7.33 2.57
N PRO A 481 17.94 -8.32 1.68
CA PRO A 481 16.93 -9.32 1.42
C PRO A 481 16.80 -10.29 2.59
N ARG A 482 15.56 -10.73 2.85
CA ARG A 482 15.27 -11.81 3.79
C ARG A 482 15.68 -13.15 3.18
N SER A 483 16.27 -14.03 3.98
CA SER A 483 16.52 -15.42 3.60
C SER A 483 15.23 -16.23 3.62
N TRP A 484 15.06 -17.10 2.64
CA TRP A 484 13.88 -17.97 2.53
C TRP A 484 14.28 -19.44 2.50
N PRO A 485 13.66 -20.33 3.31
CA PRO A 485 14.06 -21.73 3.40
C PRO A 485 14.04 -22.50 2.08
N HIS A 486 13.22 -22.07 1.12
CA HIS A 486 12.98 -22.77 -0.14
C HIS A 486 13.51 -22.03 -1.38
N ARG A 487 14.27 -20.95 -1.19
CA ARG A 487 14.84 -20.15 -2.29
C ARG A 487 16.36 -20.15 -2.17
N THR A 488 17.05 -20.13 -3.31
CA THR A 488 18.51 -20.10 -3.31
C THR A 488 19.00 -18.70 -2.93
N GLU A 489 20.12 -18.61 -2.21
CA GLU A 489 20.76 -17.32 -1.88
C GLU A 489 21.02 -16.50 -3.15
N LYS A 490 21.43 -17.16 -4.24
CA LYS A 490 21.66 -16.53 -5.53
C LYS A 490 20.38 -15.87 -6.07
N ALA A 491 19.26 -16.60 -6.15
CA ALA A 491 18.00 -16.07 -6.65
C ALA A 491 17.50 -14.89 -5.81
N VAL A 492 17.65 -14.99 -4.48
CA VAL A 492 17.31 -13.91 -3.54
C VAL A 492 18.14 -12.65 -3.81
N MET A 493 19.46 -12.79 -3.94
CA MET A 493 20.35 -11.66 -4.21
C MET A 493 20.17 -11.07 -5.61
N ASP A 494 19.98 -11.90 -6.64
CA ASP A 494 19.75 -11.43 -8.01
C ASP A 494 18.45 -10.61 -8.10
N THR A 495 17.37 -11.11 -7.51
CA THR A 495 16.08 -10.41 -7.45
C THR A 495 16.19 -9.11 -6.65
N PHE A 496 16.89 -9.12 -5.51
CA PHE A 496 17.16 -7.93 -4.71
C PHE A 496 17.90 -6.84 -5.52
N HIS A 497 19.01 -7.22 -6.18
CA HIS A 497 19.77 -6.28 -7.00
C HIS A 497 18.99 -5.80 -8.22
N GLY A 498 18.21 -6.68 -8.88
CA GLY A 498 17.37 -6.30 -10.00
C GLY A 498 16.24 -5.34 -9.60
N PHE A 499 15.60 -5.59 -8.46
CA PHE A 499 14.53 -4.77 -7.94
C PHE A 499 15.01 -3.37 -7.57
N TYR A 500 16.02 -3.26 -6.71
CA TYR A 500 16.58 -1.96 -6.31
C TYR A 500 17.37 -1.28 -7.42
N GLY A 501 17.90 -2.06 -8.37
CA GLY A 501 18.51 -1.62 -9.62
C GLY A 501 17.65 -0.65 -10.43
N MET A 502 16.33 -0.81 -10.35
CA MET A 502 15.36 0.00 -11.10
C MET A 502 14.87 1.24 -10.34
N MET A 503 15.10 1.33 -9.02
CA MET A 503 14.57 2.44 -8.20
C MET A 503 15.09 3.82 -8.61
N PRO A 504 16.37 4.02 -8.98
CA PRO A 504 16.84 5.32 -9.45
C PRO A 504 16.14 5.78 -10.71
N LEU A 505 15.80 4.85 -11.62
CA LEU A 505 15.07 5.20 -12.84
C LEU A 505 13.74 5.84 -12.49
N TYR A 506 12.96 5.23 -11.59
CA TYR A 506 11.65 5.75 -11.18
C TYR A 506 11.76 7.11 -10.49
N ASP A 507 12.73 7.27 -9.59
CA ASP A 507 12.91 8.53 -8.87
C ASP A 507 13.36 9.65 -9.82
N LEU A 508 14.39 9.39 -10.63
CA LEU A 508 14.92 10.37 -11.57
C LEU A 508 13.89 10.73 -12.65
N THR A 509 13.09 9.79 -13.14
CA THR A 509 11.99 10.10 -14.07
C THR A 509 10.94 11.00 -13.41
N ARG A 510 10.53 10.72 -12.16
CA ARG A 510 9.61 11.60 -11.42
C ARG A 510 10.22 12.98 -11.18
N GLN A 511 11.51 13.06 -10.84
CA GLN A 511 12.22 14.32 -10.69
C GLN A 511 12.28 15.11 -12.00
N TRP A 512 12.51 14.44 -13.12
CA TRP A 512 12.48 15.05 -14.45
C TRP A 512 11.11 15.64 -14.77
N LEU A 513 10.04 14.90 -14.50
CA LEU A 513 8.68 15.35 -14.79
C LEU A 513 8.26 16.54 -13.91
N LEU A 514 8.48 16.45 -12.60
CA LEU A 514 7.76 17.27 -11.63
C LEU A 514 8.63 18.14 -10.72
N LYS A 515 9.90 17.78 -10.46
CA LYS A 515 10.70 18.47 -9.43
C LYS A 515 11.58 19.58 -10.02
N ASP A 516 11.45 20.77 -9.46
CA ASP A 516 12.31 21.91 -9.76
C ASP A 516 13.79 21.64 -9.41
N GLY A 517 14.68 22.43 -10.02
CA GLY A 517 16.12 22.39 -9.73
C GLY A 517 16.86 21.20 -10.37
N PRO A 518 18.14 20.97 -9.98
CA PRO A 518 18.94 19.84 -10.45
C PRO A 518 18.38 18.47 -10.04
N PHE A 519 18.91 17.39 -10.61
CA PHE A 519 18.66 16.04 -10.11
C PHE A 519 19.32 15.85 -8.74
N ALA A 520 18.59 15.22 -7.81
CA ALA A 520 19.08 14.84 -6.50
C ALA A 520 19.35 13.32 -6.47
N PHE A 521 20.51 12.93 -5.96
CA PHE A 521 20.90 11.54 -5.77
C PHE A 521 21.02 11.27 -4.27
N ASP A 522 19.91 10.92 -3.63
CA ASP A 522 19.91 10.53 -2.22
C ASP A 522 19.45 9.08 -2.06
N PHE A 523 20.41 8.16 -2.20
CA PHE A 523 20.20 6.72 -2.03
C PHE A 523 20.86 6.19 -0.74
N ARG A 524 21.10 7.06 0.25
CA ARG A 524 21.72 6.69 1.54
C ARG A 524 20.94 5.62 2.30
N TRP A 525 19.64 5.50 2.06
CA TRP A 525 18.79 4.47 2.68
C TRP A 525 19.10 3.06 2.19
N LEU A 526 19.67 2.91 0.99
CA LEU A 526 19.85 1.63 0.32
C LEU A 526 21.20 1.01 0.65
N PHE A 527 22.24 1.83 0.78
CA PHE A 527 23.63 1.39 0.88
C PHE A 527 24.20 1.54 2.29
N GLU A 528 24.85 0.47 2.77
CA GLU A 528 25.61 0.46 4.03
C GLU A 528 26.82 1.38 3.99
N ASN A 529 27.54 1.37 2.87
CA ASN A 529 28.69 2.25 2.63
C ASN A 529 28.35 3.19 1.48
N TYR A 530 27.59 4.24 1.77
CA TYR A 530 27.14 5.19 0.75
C TYR A 530 28.32 6.00 0.18
N ASP A 531 28.46 5.94 -1.15
CA ASP A 531 29.37 6.77 -1.92
C ASP A 531 28.57 7.58 -2.94
N GLN A 532 28.57 8.91 -2.78
CA GLN A 532 27.84 9.83 -3.64
C GLN A 532 28.24 9.70 -5.12
N THR A 533 29.53 9.48 -5.41
CA THR A 533 30.04 9.37 -6.78
C THR A 533 29.54 8.09 -7.44
N GLN A 534 29.51 6.99 -6.67
CA GLN A 534 28.96 5.72 -7.17
C GLN A 534 27.45 5.80 -7.39
N ALA A 535 26.72 6.45 -6.48
CA ALA A 535 25.28 6.67 -6.61
C ALA A 535 24.93 7.51 -7.85
N GLU A 536 25.69 8.59 -8.09
CA GLU A 536 25.55 9.43 -9.29
C GLU A 536 25.84 8.65 -10.58
N ALA A 537 26.95 7.91 -10.62
CA ALA A 537 27.31 7.09 -11.77
C ALA A 537 26.25 6.02 -12.07
N TRP A 538 25.78 5.32 -11.03
CA TRP A 538 24.75 4.30 -11.15
C TRP A 538 23.42 4.87 -11.65
N GLY A 539 22.95 5.98 -11.08
CA GLY A 539 21.72 6.65 -11.52
C GLY A 539 21.82 7.12 -12.98
N ASN A 540 22.94 7.76 -13.34
CA ASN A 540 23.16 8.26 -14.69
C ASN A 540 23.25 7.13 -15.73
N GLU A 541 23.97 6.04 -15.42
CA GLU A 541 24.04 4.87 -16.31
C GLU A 541 22.68 4.20 -16.50
N THR A 542 21.89 4.09 -15.43
CA THR A 542 20.56 3.49 -15.48
C THR A 542 19.62 4.35 -16.33
N PHE A 543 19.62 5.66 -16.11
CA PHE A 543 18.82 6.60 -16.90
C PHE A 543 19.21 6.59 -18.38
N LYS A 544 20.52 6.62 -18.67
CA LYS A 544 21.05 6.57 -20.04
C LYS A 544 20.68 5.29 -20.78
N LYS A 545 20.68 4.13 -20.10
CA LYS A 545 20.26 2.86 -20.72
C LYS A 545 18.81 2.90 -21.22
N VAL A 546 17.94 3.65 -20.55
CA VAL A 546 16.51 3.70 -20.88
C VAL A 546 16.18 4.84 -21.85
N TYR A 547 16.74 6.03 -21.62
CA TYR A 547 16.39 7.25 -22.37
C TYR A 547 17.44 7.69 -23.38
N GLY A 548 18.64 7.08 -23.39
CA GLY A 548 19.70 7.39 -24.34
C GLY A 548 20.47 8.69 -24.06
N VAL A 549 20.11 9.42 -23.01
CA VAL A 549 20.72 10.68 -22.58
C VAL A 549 21.27 10.56 -21.15
N THR A 550 22.26 11.38 -20.83
CA THR A 550 22.77 11.54 -19.47
C THR A 550 22.05 12.67 -18.75
N LEU A 551 22.10 12.65 -17.42
CA LEU A 551 21.45 13.64 -16.57
C LEU A 551 22.07 15.05 -16.73
N ASP A 552 23.35 15.12 -17.11
CA ASP A 552 24.06 16.36 -17.42
C ASP A 552 23.61 17.00 -18.74
N ASP A 553 22.90 16.27 -19.60
CA ASP A 553 22.36 16.82 -20.86
C ASP A 553 21.14 17.73 -20.62
N PHE A 554 20.56 17.70 -19.41
CA PHE A 554 19.34 18.43 -19.09
C PHE A 554 19.59 19.90 -18.77
N GLU A 555 18.86 20.77 -19.47
CA GLU A 555 18.75 22.18 -19.11
C GLU A 555 17.73 22.36 -17.98
N ILE A 556 18.18 22.96 -16.87
CA ILE A 556 17.31 23.28 -15.73
C ILE A 556 16.52 24.56 -16.03
N VAL A 557 15.23 24.35 -16.30
CA VAL A 557 14.21 25.38 -16.49
C VAL A 557 13.82 25.95 -15.13
N ARG A 558 13.70 27.28 -15.05
CA ARG A 558 13.48 28.02 -13.80
C ARG A 558 12.04 28.39 -13.51
#